data_AF-A0AAD7H0T2-F1
#
_entry.id   AF-A0AAD7H0T2-F1
#
_cell.length_a   1.000
_cell.length_b   1.000
_cell.length_c   1.000
_cell.angle_alpha   90.00
_cell.angle_beta   90.00
_cell.angle_gamma   90.00
#
_symmetry.space_group_name_H-M   'P 1'
#
loop_
_entity.id
_entity.type
_entity.pdbx_description
1 polymer ?
#
loop_
_entity_poly.entity_id
_entity_poly.type
_entity_poly.pdbx_seq_one_letter_code
_entity_poly.pdbx_strand_id
1 'polypeptide(L)'
;MSVDKIDELLGITPVHRLSTAFNQFRYIAYAVKELQTRKEQISALARALGELLATLNRKFELCTPMEASYVKALKDFEGLLRNVTSFIQAELERTLLESLFYDESHDVSESIERFYREIGTTENAFQIPPRQHLLGAHKLARSRDAEAMHARFLTLQRSQSELRNALGINNDNVKAMRLAIERRVAGRRNETRPEQRFYSHALHYLRSVSRQDFEFHAEDWMISPFDVERGAPIGSGGFGTVHTGTWNRTEIALKYIRNSAGVVVDTNLLEKEIQESLSSAIYIYITSPKIYF
;
A
#
# COMPACT_ATOMS: atom_id res chain seq x y z
N MET A 1 22.96 0.77 3.22
CA MET A 1 23.10 0.81 4.70
C MET A 1 22.42 -0.42 5.23
N SER A 2 23.07 -1.15 6.14
CA SER A 2 22.92 -2.59 6.16
C SER A 2 21.68 -3.12 6.91
N VAL A 3 21.17 -4.22 6.36
CA VAL A 3 20.18 -5.13 6.96
C VAL A 3 20.67 -5.67 8.31
N ASP A 4 21.99 -5.65 8.52
CA ASP A 4 22.70 -6.19 9.69
C ASP A 4 22.14 -5.68 11.03
N LYS A 5 21.75 -4.40 11.11
CA LYS A 5 21.18 -3.85 12.36
C LYS A 5 19.84 -4.47 12.76
N ILE A 6 19.02 -4.88 11.79
CA ILE A 6 17.75 -5.56 12.10
C ILE A 6 18.05 -6.96 12.62
N ASP A 7 19.03 -7.65 12.03
CA ASP A 7 19.42 -9.01 12.44
C ASP A 7 20.02 -9.01 13.86
N GLU A 8 20.80 -8.00 14.23
CA GLU A 8 21.26 -7.80 15.62
C GLU A 8 20.08 -7.67 16.60
N LEU A 9 19.04 -6.91 16.23
CA LEU A 9 17.86 -6.70 17.07
C LEU A 9 17.00 -7.97 17.20
N LEU A 10 17.00 -8.84 16.19
CA LEU A 10 16.31 -10.13 16.24
C LEU A 10 16.95 -11.12 17.22
N GLY A 11 18.25 -10.95 17.51
CA GLY A 11 19.00 -11.78 18.46
C GLY A 11 18.71 -11.48 19.94
N ILE A 12 17.96 -10.43 20.25
CA ILE A 12 17.64 -10.06 21.63
C ILE A 12 16.65 -11.08 22.23
N THR A 13 16.97 -11.59 23.42
CA THR A 13 16.06 -12.44 24.20
C THR A 13 15.07 -11.54 24.94
N PRO A 14 13.76 -11.64 24.67
CA PRO A 14 12.79 -10.73 25.26
C PRO A 14 12.53 -11.07 26.73
N VAL A 15 12.41 -10.04 27.57
CA VAL A 15 11.74 -10.18 28.86
C VAL A 15 10.31 -10.67 28.64
N HIS A 16 9.80 -11.50 29.56
CA HIS A 16 8.51 -12.18 29.39
C HIS A 16 7.37 -11.23 28.98
N ARG A 17 7.33 -10.04 29.56
CA ARG A 17 6.29 -9.02 29.31
C ARG A 17 6.35 -8.39 27.91
N LEU A 18 7.50 -8.43 27.24
CA LEU A 18 7.66 -7.91 25.87
C LEU A 18 7.60 -9.01 24.81
N SER A 19 7.36 -10.26 25.19
CA SER A 19 7.36 -11.40 24.26
C SER A 19 6.43 -11.21 23.06
N THR A 20 5.20 -10.73 23.30
CA THR A 20 4.23 -10.41 22.24
C THR A 20 4.76 -9.36 21.27
N ALA A 21 5.31 -8.26 21.80
CA ALA A 21 5.83 -7.16 20.99
C ALA A 21 7.05 -7.59 20.16
N PHE A 22 7.97 -8.37 20.74
CA PHE A 22 9.10 -8.95 19.99
C PHE A 22 8.65 -9.93 18.91
N ASN A 23 7.62 -10.75 19.15
CA ASN A 23 7.09 -11.64 18.13
C ASN A 23 6.51 -10.87 16.93
N GLN A 24 5.78 -9.78 17.18
CA GLN A 24 5.30 -8.91 16.08
C GLN A 24 6.45 -8.23 15.35
N PHE A 25 7.47 -7.76 16.06
CA PHE A 25 8.65 -7.17 15.43
C PHE A 25 9.43 -8.17 14.56
N ARG A 26 9.55 -9.44 14.98
CA ARG A 26 10.15 -10.49 14.13
C ARG A 26 9.38 -10.65 12.83
N TYR A 27 8.05 -10.67 12.89
CA TYR A 27 7.22 -10.72 11.68
C TYR A 27 7.49 -9.52 10.77
N ILE A 28 7.47 -8.29 11.32
CA ILE A 28 7.80 -7.07 10.58
C ILE A 28 9.16 -7.20 9.90
N ALA A 29 10.19 -7.60 10.65
CA ALA A 29 11.56 -7.71 10.15
C ALA A 29 11.69 -8.72 8.99
N TYR A 30 10.99 -9.85 9.04
CA TYR A 30 10.96 -10.80 7.94
C TYR A 30 10.19 -10.25 6.74
N ALA A 31 9.02 -9.66 6.96
CA ALA A 31 8.20 -9.06 5.92
C ALA A 31 8.95 -7.96 5.15
N VAL A 32 9.76 -7.13 5.85
CA VAL A 32 10.59 -6.09 5.22
C VAL A 32 11.58 -6.66 4.20
N LYS A 33 12.11 -7.88 4.42
CA LYS A 33 13.10 -8.48 3.51
C LYS A 33 12.48 -8.81 2.14
N GLU A 34 11.20 -9.14 2.11
CA GLU A 34 10.44 -9.53 0.91
C GLU A 34 9.90 -8.34 0.11
N LEU A 35 9.90 -7.13 0.68
CA LEU A 35 9.38 -5.93 0.02
C LEU A 35 10.17 -5.58 -1.25
N GLN A 36 9.41 -5.34 -2.32
CA GLN A 36 9.93 -4.90 -3.63
C GLN A 36 9.88 -3.38 -3.80
N THR A 37 9.00 -2.71 -3.07
CA THR A 37 8.77 -1.26 -3.11
C THR A 37 9.02 -0.68 -1.73
N ARG A 38 9.51 0.57 -1.69
CA ARG A 38 9.71 1.35 -0.44
C ARG A 38 10.53 0.63 0.64
N LYS A 39 11.46 -0.20 0.19
CA LYS A 39 12.22 -1.10 1.05
C LYS A 39 13.04 -0.31 2.07
N GLU A 40 13.65 0.79 1.68
CA GLU A 40 14.49 1.58 2.57
C GLU A 40 13.67 2.31 3.63
N GLN A 41 12.53 2.93 3.28
CA GLN A 41 11.65 3.63 4.21
C GLN A 41 11.07 2.67 5.25
N ILE A 42 10.57 1.52 4.81
CA ILE A 42 10.00 0.52 5.73
C ILE A 42 11.10 -0.16 6.55
N SER A 43 12.30 -0.37 6.00
CA SER A 43 13.46 -0.83 6.78
C SER A 43 13.89 0.18 7.84
N ALA A 44 13.85 1.48 7.53
CA ALA A 44 14.13 2.54 8.50
C ALA A 44 13.08 2.58 9.62
N LEU A 45 11.80 2.35 9.30
CA LEU A 45 10.73 2.24 10.28
C LEU A 45 10.90 1.01 11.18
N ALA A 46 11.16 -0.16 10.58
CA ALA A 46 11.42 -1.39 11.32
C ALA A 46 12.62 -1.22 12.28
N ARG A 47 13.72 -0.59 11.81
CA ARG A 47 14.87 -0.29 12.66
C ARG A 47 14.48 0.59 13.86
N ALA A 48 13.69 1.64 13.64
CA ALA A 48 13.23 2.52 14.72
C ALA A 48 12.43 1.76 15.79
N LEU A 49 11.51 0.89 15.36
CA LEU A 49 10.72 0.03 16.24
C LEU A 49 11.58 -0.96 17.02
N GLY A 50 12.54 -1.61 16.36
CA GLY A 50 13.45 -2.56 17.00
C GLY A 50 14.39 -1.88 18.00
N GLU A 51 14.94 -0.70 17.67
CA GLU A 51 15.73 0.10 18.61
C GLU A 51 14.90 0.49 19.86
N LEU A 52 13.60 0.79 19.68
CA LEU A 52 12.68 1.10 20.78
C LEU A 52 12.46 -0.13 21.66
N LEU A 53 12.15 -1.28 21.05
CA LEU A 53 12.01 -2.56 21.74
C LEU A 53 13.26 -2.95 22.53
N ALA A 54 14.45 -2.79 21.94
CA ALA A 54 15.71 -3.09 22.62
C ALA A 54 15.91 -2.21 23.86
N THR A 55 15.54 -0.92 23.78
CA THR A 55 15.63 0.01 24.93
C THR A 55 14.62 -0.36 26.01
N LEU A 56 13.39 -0.68 25.63
CA LEU A 56 12.36 -1.14 26.57
C LEU A 56 12.78 -2.45 27.26
N ASN A 57 13.36 -3.39 26.52
CA ASN A 57 13.84 -4.65 27.07
C ASN A 57 14.86 -4.42 28.18
N ARG A 58 15.90 -3.63 27.91
CA ARG A 58 16.92 -3.26 28.91
C ARG A 58 16.31 -2.55 30.12
N LYS A 59 15.34 -1.65 29.89
CA LYS A 59 14.67 -0.92 30.99
C LYS A 59 13.87 -1.87 31.88
N PHE A 60 13.14 -2.83 31.31
CA PHE A 60 12.36 -3.80 32.08
C PHE A 60 13.19 -4.88 32.77
N GLU A 61 14.39 -5.20 32.28
CA GLU A 61 15.35 -6.07 32.98
C GLU A 61 15.81 -5.45 34.30
N LEU A 62 15.91 -4.12 34.38
CA LEU A 62 16.48 -3.39 35.51
C LEU A 62 15.46 -2.95 36.58
N CYS A 63 14.14 -3.06 36.32
CA CYS A 63 13.11 -2.48 37.19
C CYS A 63 12.17 -3.51 37.83
N THR A 64 11.90 -3.36 39.14
CA THR A 64 10.67 -3.87 39.80
C THR A 64 10.21 -2.91 40.90
N PRO A 65 8.89 -2.62 41.06
CA PRO A 65 7.71 -2.99 40.24
C PRO A 65 7.25 -1.90 39.23
N MET A 66 6.51 -2.33 38.21
CA MET A 66 6.05 -1.53 37.06
C MET A 66 4.86 -0.63 37.42
N GLU A 67 4.92 0.65 37.06
CA GLU A 67 3.81 1.59 37.22
C GLU A 67 2.63 1.24 36.29
N ALA A 68 1.41 1.53 36.73
CA ALA A 68 0.20 1.29 35.92
C ALA A 68 0.21 2.07 34.57
N SER A 69 0.89 3.22 34.54
CA SER A 69 1.12 4.02 33.34
C SER A 69 1.84 3.22 32.23
N TYR A 70 2.82 2.40 32.60
CA TYR A 70 3.62 1.60 31.67
C TYR A 70 2.84 0.44 31.07
N VAL A 71 1.85 -0.12 31.78
CA VAL A 71 0.99 -1.18 31.25
C VAL A 71 0.15 -0.65 30.09
N LYS A 72 -0.44 0.53 30.25
CA LYS A 72 -1.20 1.19 29.17
C LYS A 72 -0.29 1.52 27.99
N ALA A 73 0.87 2.14 28.24
CA ALA A 73 1.83 2.50 27.21
C ALA A 73 2.31 1.27 26.40
N LEU A 74 2.51 0.13 27.06
CA LEU A 74 2.89 -1.11 26.39
C LEU A 74 1.78 -1.63 25.48
N LYS A 75 0.52 -1.59 25.95
CA LYS A 75 -0.63 -1.98 25.11
C LYS A 75 -0.80 -1.07 23.89
N ASP A 76 -0.59 0.23 24.06
CA ASP A 76 -0.63 1.21 22.99
C ASP A 76 0.48 0.92 21.95
N PHE A 77 1.70 0.59 22.43
CA PHE A 77 2.83 0.21 21.58
C PHE A 77 2.60 -1.10 20.80
N GLU A 78 2.01 -2.12 21.44
CA GLU A 78 1.59 -3.33 20.74
C GLU A 78 0.51 -3.05 19.69
N GLY A 79 -0.35 -2.06 19.92
CA GLY A 79 -1.30 -1.54 18.93
C GLY A 79 -0.59 -0.96 17.70
N LEU A 80 0.41 -0.11 17.93
CA LEU A 80 1.26 0.44 16.87
C LEU A 80 1.92 -0.68 16.04
N LEU A 81 2.51 -1.69 16.69
CA LEU A 81 3.16 -2.81 15.99
C LEU A 81 2.18 -3.61 15.12
N ARG A 82 0.93 -3.81 15.57
CA ARG A 82 -0.13 -4.43 14.74
C ARG A 82 -0.52 -3.57 13.55
N ASN A 83 -0.60 -2.25 13.73
CA ASN A 83 -0.93 -1.32 12.65
C ASN A 83 0.18 -1.31 11.58
N VAL A 84 1.44 -1.28 12.00
CA VAL A 84 2.60 -1.38 11.10
C VAL A 84 2.62 -2.73 10.39
N THR A 85 2.32 -3.82 11.09
CA THR A 85 2.22 -5.15 10.49
C THR A 85 1.18 -5.20 9.38
N SER A 86 -0.02 -4.68 9.64
CA SER A 86 -1.12 -4.63 8.67
C SER A 86 -0.77 -3.76 7.47
N PHE A 87 -0.10 -2.62 7.71
CA PHE A 87 0.40 -1.74 6.67
C PHE A 87 1.45 -2.44 5.78
N ILE A 88 2.41 -3.16 6.36
CA ILE A 88 3.44 -3.87 5.59
C ILE A 88 2.84 -5.04 4.80
N GLN A 89 1.86 -5.76 5.36
CA GLN A 89 1.13 -6.80 4.63
C GLN A 89 0.43 -6.22 3.41
N ALA A 90 -0.27 -5.09 3.58
CA ALA A 90 -0.90 -4.39 2.46
C ALA A 90 0.12 -3.91 1.42
N GLU A 91 1.35 -3.56 1.82
CA GLU A 91 2.41 -3.18 0.88
C GLU A 91 3.02 -4.39 0.15
N LEU A 92 3.12 -5.55 0.80
CA LEU A 92 3.60 -6.79 0.17
C LEU A 92 2.65 -7.30 -0.92
N GLU A 93 1.35 -7.08 -0.75
CA GLU A 93 0.33 -7.50 -1.71
C GLU A 93 0.23 -6.54 -2.91
N ARG A 94 0.83 -5.35 -2.84
CA ARG A 94 0.76 -4.36 -3.92
C ARG A 94 1.66 -4.72 -5.09
N THR A 95 1.07 -4.64 -6.27
CA THR A 95 1.82 -4.63 -7.53
C THR A 95 2.63 -3.34 -7.67
N LEU A 96 3.61 -3.36 -8.57
CA LEU A 96 4.36 -2.15 -8.89
C LEU A 96 3.42 -1.02 -9.32
N LEU A 97 2.46 -1.30 -10.19
CA LEU A 97 1.56 -0.28 -10.71
C LEU A 97 0.69 0.32 -9.61
N GLU A 98 0.11 -0.50 -8.74
CA GLU A 98 -0.63 -0.02 -7.57
C GLU A 98 0.25 0.84 -6.66
N SER A 99 1.51 0.45 -6.45
CA SER A 99 2.43 1.23 -5.61
C SER A 99 2.72 2.63 -6.19
N LEU A 100 2.89 2.73 -7.52
CA LEU A 100 3.02 4.02 -8.22
C LEU A 100 1.75 4.82 -8.14
N PHE A 101 0.62 4.11 -8.20
CA PHE A 101 -0.67 4.73 -8.24
C PHE A 101 -1.07 5.36 -6.92
N TYR A 102 -0.65 4.71 -5.85
CA TYR A 102 -0.89 5.11 -4.48
C TYR A 102 0.13 6.12 -3.94
N ASP A 103 1.37 6.15 -4.46
CA ASP A 103 2.34 7.16 -4.02
C ASP A 103 1.85 8.59 -4.28
N GLU A 104 1.03 8.75 -5.33
CA GLU A 104 0.44 10.03 -5.68
C GLU A 104 -0.65 10.48 -4.70
N SER A 105 -1.30 9.55 -3.98
CA SER A 105 -2.39 9.89 -3.04
C SER A 105 -1.90 10.51 -1.73
N HIS A 106 -0.57 10.54 -1.49
CA HIS A 106 0.13 10.97 -0.27
C HIS A 106 -0.06 10.07 0.95
N ASP A 107 -0.94 9.08 0.90
CA ASP A 107 -1.37 8.32 2.08
C ASP A 107 -0.25 7.45 2.67
N VAL A 108 0.59 6.81 1.84
CA VAL A 108 1.69 5.98 2.35
C VAL A 108 2.73 6.79 3.11
N SER A 109 3.15 7.94 2.57
CA SER A 109 4.11 8.80 3.26
C SER A 109 3.52 9.35 4.56
N GLU A 110 2.26 9.77 4.55
CA GLU A 110 1.55 10.24 5.73
C GLU A 110 1.39 9.15 6.80
N SER A 111 1.11 7.91 6.38
CA SER A 111 1.03 6.74 7.25
C SER A 111 2.37 6.42 7.91
N ILE A 112 3.48 6.45 7.16
CA ILE A 112 4.82 6.24 7.72
C ILE A 112 5.18 7.36 8.71
N GLU A 113 4.92 8.62 8.35
CA GLU A 113 5.13 9.76 9.27
C GLU A 113 4.27 9.66 10.53
N ARG A 114 3.02 9.19 10.40
CA ARG A 114 2.14 8.89 11.54
C ARG A 114 2.78 7.85 12.46
N PHE A 115 3.33 6.77 11.93
CA PHE A 115 4.02 5.77 12.76
C PHE A 115 5.23 6.36 13.48
N TYR A 116 6.04 7.21 12.84
CA TYR A 116 7.13 7.90 13.54
C TYR A 116 6.63 8.81 14.67
N ARG A 117 5.48 9.48 14.50
CA ARG A 117 4.86 10.26 15.59
C ARG A 117 4.42 9.35 16.74
N GLU A 118 3.79 8.22 16.45
CA GLU A 118 3.36 7.24 17.46
C GLU A 118 4.55 6.60 18.20
N ILE A 119 5.68 6.37 17.51
CA ILE A 119 6.95 5.97 18.14
C ILE A 119 7.40 7.03 19.14
N GLY A 120 7.40 8.31 18.75
CA GLY A 120 7.74 9.41 19.65
C GLY A 120 6.81 9.53 20.86
N THR A 121 5.50 9.32 20.67
CA THR A 121 4.52 9.25 21.79
C THR A 121 4.85 8.10 22.74
N THR A 122 5.25 6.95 22.20
CA THR A 122 5.65 5.78 23.00
C THR A 122 6.94 6.04 23.77
N GLU A 123 7.96 6.63 23.12
CA GLU A 123 9.21 7.05 23.78
C GLU A 123 8.92 7.95 24.98
N ASN A 124 8.09 8.97 24.80
CA ASN A 124 7.69 9.88 25.88
C ASN A 124 6.95 9.16 27.02
N ALA A 125 6.04 8.23 26.70
CA ALA A 125 5.29 7.48 27.72
C ALA A 125 6.19 6.62 28.60
N PHE A 126 7.29 6.12 28.05
CA PHE A 126 8.32 5.37 28.78
C PHE A 126 9.49 6.23 29.27
N GLN A 127 9.41 7.57 29.17
CA GLN A 127 10.48 8.49 29.55
C GLN A 127 11.82 8.17 28.87
N ILE A 128 11.76 7.73 27.61
CA ILE A 128 12.94 7.47 26.77
C ILE A 128 13.29 8.79 26.07
N PRO A 129 14.57 9.24 26.07
CA PRO A 129 14.97 10.43 25.35
C PRO A 129 14.63 10.35 23.86
N PRO A 130 14.14 11.45 23.24
CA PRO A 130 13.72 11.45 21.86
C PRO A 130 14.90 11.20 20.91
N ARG A 131 14.68 10.34 19.91
CA ARG A 131 15.73 9.93 18.96
C ARG A 131 15.71 10.77 17.69
N GLN A 132 16.36 11.95 17.75
CA GLN A 132 16.40 12.90 16.64
C GLN A 132 16.98 12.31 15.33
N HIS A 133 17.86 11.31 15.40
CA HIS A 133 18.44 10.66 14.23
C HIS A 133 17.42 9.92 13.36
N LEU A 134 16.26 9.51 13.92
CA LEU A 134 15.24 8.75 13.20
C LEU A 134 14.61 9.55 12.07
N LEU A 135 14.36 10.85 12.28
CA LEU A 135 13.78 11.73 11.26
C LEU A 135 14.74 11.93 10.07
N GLY A 136 16.04 12.09 10.34
CA GLY A 136 17.06 12.17 9.31
C GLY A 136 17.17 10.88 8.51
N ALA A 137 17.16 9.73 9.20
CA ALA A 137 17.19 8.41 8.57
C ALA A 137 15.97 8.17 7.66
N HIS A 138 14.78 8.60 8.08
CA HIS A 138 13.56 8.49 7.28
C HIS A 138 13.64 9.29 5.97
N LYS A 139 14.09 10.56 6.04
CA LYS A 139 14.26 11.40 4.84
C LYS A 139 15.27 10.81 3.85
N LEU A 140 16.40 10.31 4.38
CA LEU A 140 17.40 9.64 3.56
C LEU A 140 16.86 8.36 2.91
N ALA A 141 16.12 7.56 3.67
CA ALA A 141 15.48 6.35 3.17
C ALA A 141 14.49 6.66 2.04
N ARG A 142 13.70 7.72 2.17
CA ARG A 142 12.80 8.21 1.11
C ARG A 142 13.55 8.58 -0.18
N SER A 143 14.69 9.28 -0.07
CA SER A 143 15.53 9.59 -1.24
C SER A 143 16.00 8.33 -1.95
N ARG A 144 16.47 7.33 -1.20
CA ARG A 144 16.96 6.07 -1.77
C ARG A 144 15.88 5.26 -2.44
N ASP A 145 14.68 5.20 -1.86
CA ASP A 145 13.55 4.52 -2.49
C ASP A 145 13.14 5.21 -3.79
N ALA A 146 13.17 6.55 -3.83
CA ALA A 146 12.91 7.31 -5.06
C ALA A 146 13.99 7.04 -6.13
N GLU A 147 15.27 7.01 -5.75
CA GLU A 147 16.38 6.65 -6.63
C GLU A 147 16.27 5.22 -7.16
N ALA A 148 15.94 4.25 -6.28
CA ALA A 148 15.75 2.85 -6.65
C ALA A 148 14.55 2.65 -7.59
N MET A 149 13.44 3.36 -7.33
CA MET A 149 12.27 3.36 -8.20
C MET A 149 12.60 3.94 -9.57
N HIS A 150 13.36 5.05 -9.62
CA HIS A 150 13.81 5.63 -10.87
C HIS A 150 14.69 4.66 -11.68
N ALA A 151 15.67 4.02 -11.03
CA ALA A 151 16.51 3.01 -11.67
C ALA A 151 15.70 1.82 -12.19
N ARG A 152 14.66 1.41 -11.46
CA ARG A 152 13.73 0.36 -11.89
C ARG A 152 12.96 0.77 -13.15
N PHE A 153 12.47 2.02 -13.25
CA PHE A 153 11.82 2.49 -14.48
C PHE A 153 12.72 2.42 -15.69
N LEU A 154 13.98 2.84 -15.55
CA LEU A 154 14.95 2.76 -16.65
C LEU A 154 15.19 1.33 -17.11
N THR A 155 15.16 0.37 -16.18
CA THR A 155 15.29 -1.05 -16.49
C THR A 155 14.06 -1.56 -17.24
N LEU A 156 12.85 -1.26 -16.73
CA LEU A 156 11.58 -1.65 -17.36
C LEU A 156 11.40 -1.04 -18.76
N GLN A 157 11.89 0.17 -18.99
CA GLN A 157 11.86 0.81 -20.31
C GLN A 157 12.74 0.11 -21.36
N ARG A 158 13.75 -0.64 -20.92
CA ARG A 158 14.69 -1.36 -21.81
C ARG A 158 14.24 -2.78 -22.12
N SER A 159 13.35 -3.36 -21.29
CA SER A 159 12.98 -4.77 -21.35
C SER A 159 11.46 -4.95 -21.36
N GLN A 160 10.89 -5.21 -22.53
CA GLN A 160 9.44 -5.40 -22.69
C GLN A 160 8.90 -6.60 -21.89
N SER A 161 9.69 -7.68 -21.76
CA SER A 161 9.30 -8.84 -20.95
C SER A 161 9.23 -8.50 -19.47
N GLU A 162 10.20 -7.72 -18.95
CA GLU A 162 10.16 -7.24 -17.58
C GLU A 162 9.02 -6.25 -17.35
N LEU A 163 8.78 -5.34 -18.30
CA LEU A 163 7.64 -4.44 -18.25
C LEU A 163 6.33 -5.22 -18.19
N ARG A 164 6.15 -6.23 -19.05
CA ARG A 164 4.98 -7.10 -19.05
C ARG A 164 4.77 -7.79 -17.70
N ASN A 165 5.84 -8.35 -17.16
CA ASN A 165 5.82 -9.04 -15.87
C ASN A 165 5.52 -8.09 -14.72
N ALA A 166 6.15 -6.92 -14.71
CA ALA A 166 5.98 -5.90 -13.67
C ALA A 166 4.57 -5.28 -13.67
N LEU A 167 3.97 -5.13 -14.86
CA LEU A 167 2.59 -4.69 -15.00
C LEU A 167 1.58 -5.80 -14.70
N GLY A 168 1.99 -7.07 -14.62
CA GLY A 168 1.08 -8.19 -14.40
C GLY A 168 0.02 -8.31 -15.50
N ILE A 169 0.41 -8.02 -16.75
CA ILE A 169 -0.53 -7.96 -17.88
C ILE A 169 -1.16 -9.33 -18.14
N ASN A 170 -2.49 -9.39 -17.98
CA ASN A 170 -3.34 -10.46 -18.47
C ASN A 170 -4.42 -9.87 -19.39
N ASN A 171 -5.07 -10.70 -20.22
CA ASN A 171 -6.04 -10.19 -21.19
C ASN A 171 -7.20 -9.41 -20.52
N ASP A 172 -7.50 -9.74 -19.27
CA ASP A 172 -8.64 -9.19 -18.52
C ASP A 172 -8.33 -7.79 -17.95
N ASN A 173 -7.07 -7.46 -17.68
CA ASN A 173 -6.70 -6.22 -17.01
C ASN A 173 -6.06 -5.16 -17.93
N VAL A 174 -5.67 -5.50 -19.17
CA VAL A 174 -5.00 -4.56 -20.08
C VAL A 174 -5.81 -3.30 -20.33
N LYS A 175 -7.14 -3.42 -20.51
CA LYS A 175 -8.02 -2.28 -20.77
C LYS A 175 -8.10 -1.35 -19.56
N ALA A 176 -8.35 -1.92 -18.38
CA ALA A 176 -8.37 -1.19 -17.10
C ALA A 176 -7.05 -0.47 -16.82
N MET A 177 -5.94 -1.14 -17.11
CA MET A 177 -4.60 -0.61 -16.92
C MET A 177 -4.30 0.54 -17.88
N ARG A 178 -4.64 0.36 -19.16
CA ARG A 178 -4.51 1.42 -20.16
C ARG A 178 -5.31 2.65 -19.74
N LEU A 179 -6.58 2.49 -19.36
CA LEU A 179 -7.44 3.58 -18.89
C LEU A 179 -6.79 4.37 -17.74
N ALA A 180 -6.29 3.66 -16.72
CA ALA A 180 -5.66 4.30 -15.56
C ALA A 180 -4.40 5.08 -15.93
N ILE A 181 -3.55 4.50 -16.79
CA ILE A 181 -2.32 5.16 -17.26
C ILE A 181 -2.66 6.35 -18.16
N GLU A 182 -3.61 6.24 -19.09
CA GLU A 182 -4.03 7.33 -19.97
C GLU A 182 -4.49 8.55 -19.18
N ARG A 183 -5.29 8.35 -18.14
CA ARG A 183 -5.74 9.45 -17.25
C ARG A 183 -4.60 10.15 -16.54
N ARG A 184 -3.61 9.38 -16.08
CA ARG A 184 -2.42 9.94 -15.41
C ARG A 184 -1.55 10.72 -16.37
N VAL A 185 -1.41 10.23 -17.60
CA VAL A 185 -0.70 10.95 -18.66
C VAL A 185 -1.43 12.25 -19.00
N ALA A 186 -2.75 12.20 -19.18
CA ALA A 186 -3.58 13.37 -19.53
C ALA A 186 -3.65 14.43 -18.43
N GLY A 187 -3.72 14.02 -17.16
CA GLY A 187 -3.82 14.93 -16.01
C GLY A 187 -2.52 15.69 -15.69
N ARG A 188 -1.38 15.34 -16.31
CA ARG A 188 -0.05 15.85 -15.93
C ARG A 188 0.57 16.69 -17.03
N ARG A 189 0.81 17.97 -16.73
CA ARG A 189 1.44 18.93 -17.64
C ARG A 189 2.97 18.89 -17.67
N ASN A 190 3.63 18.07 -16.83
CA ASN A 190 5.08 18.11 -16.66
C ASN A 190 5.76 16.79 -17.06
N GLU A 191 6.19 16.72 -18.32
CA GLU A 191 6.88 15.57 -18.94
C GLU A 191 8.29 15.29 -18.37
N THR A 192 8.82 16.20 -17.55
CA THR A 192 10.18 16.08 -17.01
C THR A 192 10.31 15.04 -15.90
N ARG A 193 9.20 14.67 -15.26
CA ARG A 193 9.19 13.68 -14.18
C ARG A 193 9.45 12.27 -14.72
N PRO A 194 10.37 11.49 -14.12
CA PRO A 194 10.65 10.13 -14.56
C PRO A 194 9.42 9.21 -14.62
N GLU A 195 8.50 9.39 -13.69
CA GLU A 195 7.23 8.66 -13.62
C GLU A 195 6.40 8.91 -14.87
N GLN A 196 6.35 10.15 -15.36
CA GLN A 196 5.60 10.50 -16.57
C GLN A 196 6.18 9.82 -17.80
N ARG A 197 7.50 9.76 -17.92
CA ARG A 197 8.18 9.03 -19.00
C ARG A 197 7.89 7.54 -18.93
N PHE A 198 7.86 6.97 -17.72
CA PHE A 198 7.47 5.59 -17.51
C PHE A 198 6.02 5.35 -17.95
N TYR A 199 5.07 6.19 -17.53
CA TYR A 199 3.66 6.07 -17.92
C TYR A 199 3.46 6.17 -19.43
N SER A 200 4.09 7.14 -20.10
CA SER A 200 4.00 7.25 -21.56
C SER A 200 4.56 6.02 -22.27
N HIS A 201 5.67 5.46 -21.78
CA HIS A 201 6.26 4.25 -22.33
C HIS A 201 5.37 3.01 -22.10
N ALA A 202 4.86 2.84 -20.86
CA ALA A 202 3.94 1.76 -20.51
C ALA A 202 2.65 1.84 -21.33
N LEU A 203 2.12 3.05 -21.54
CA LEU A 203 0.95 3.29 -22.37
C LEU A 203 1.19 2.88 -23.82
N HIS A 204 2.32 3.28 -24.40
CA HIS A 204 2.69 2.88 -25.76
C HIS A 204 2.79 1.35 -25.88
N TYR A 205 3.39 0.68 -24.88
CA TYR A 205 3.44 -0.78 -24.83
C TYR A 205 2.05 -1.42 -24.72
N LEU A 206 1.18 -0.91 -23.84
CA LEU A 206 -0.19 -1.42 -23.69
C LEU A 206 -1.00 -1.28 -24.98
N ARG A 207 -0.82 -0.19 -25.72
CA ARG A 207 -1.42 0.01 -27.04
C ARG A 207 -0.94 -1.01 -28.07
N SER A 208 0.35 -1.37 -28.07
CA SER A 208 0.89 -2.33 -29.04
C SER A 208 0.49 -3.78 -28.74
N VAL A 209 0.28 -4.15 -27.47
CA VAL A 209 -0.14 -5.51 -27.10
C VAL A 209 -1.65 -5.72 -27.14
N SER A 210 -2.44 -4.65 -27.02
CA SER A 210 -3.89 -4.68 -27.20
C SER A 210 -4.24 -4.85 -28.68
N ARG A 211 -4.15 -6.07 -29.21
CA ARG A 211 -4.49 -6.43 -30.61
C ARG A 211 -5.95 -6.16 -31.01
N GLN A 212 -6.82 -5.82 -30.06
CA GLN A 212 -8.16 -5.33 -30.36
C GLN A 212 -8.06 -3.83 -30.71
N ASP A 213 -8.05 -3.56 -32.02
CA ASP A 213 -8.21 -2.22 -32.63
C ASP A 213 -9.61 -1.61 -32.42
N PHE A 214 -10.42 -2.14 -31.49
CA PHE A 214 -11.59 -1.39 -31.04
C PHE A 214 -11.06 -0.15 -30.34
N GLU A 215 -11.33 1.01 -30.94
CA GLU A 215 -11.14 2.31 -30.31
C GLU A 215 -11.82 2.29 -28.95
N PHE A 216 -11.03 1.99 -27.92
CA PHE A 216 -11.48 2.12 -26.56
C PHE A 216 -11.45 3.60 -26.25
N HIS A 217 -12.62 4.20 -26.31
CA HIS A 217 -12.81 5.58 -25.91
C HIS A 217 -12.99 5.59 -24.41
N ALA A 218 -11.93 5.99 -23.71
CA ALA A 218 -11.96 6.25 -22.29
C ALA A 218 -12.91 7.43 -22.00
N GLU A 219 -14.13 7.14 -21.58
CA GLU A 219 -15.07 8.14 -21.07
C GLU A 219 -14.63 8.66 -19.69
N ASP A 220 -14.90 9.94 -19.43
CA ASP A 220 -14.49 10.64 -18.21
C ASP A 220 -15.09 10.04 -16.93
N TRP A 221 -16.28 9.43 -17.02
CA TRP A 221 -16.99 8.85 -15.87
C TRP A 221 -16.54 7.44 -15.50
N MET A 222 -15.83 6.72 -16.39
CA MET A 222 -15.37 5.36 -16.05
C MET A 222 -14.45 5.41 -14.83
N ILE A 223 -14.28 4.32 -14.09
CA ILE A 223 -13.27 4.26 -13.02
C ILE A 223 -12.52 2.96 -13.20
N SER A 224 -11.20 3.05 -13.30
CA SER A 224 -10.38 1.86 -13.37
C SER A 224 -10.34 1.18 -11.99
N PRO A 225 -10.32 -0.17 -11.91
CA PRO A 225 -9.97 -0.88 -10.69
C PRO A 225 -8.65 -0.41 -10.04
N PHE A 226 -7.77 0.19 -10.83
CA PHE A 226 -6.50 0.74 -10.36
C PHE A 226 -6.61 2.19 -9.81
N ASP A 227 -7.76 2.84 -9.99
CA ASP A 227 -8.05 4.16 -9.42
C ASP A 227 -8.60 4.05 -7.99
N VAL A 228 -9.02 2.84 -7.57
CA VAL A 228 -9.66 2.60 -6.28
C VAL A 228 -8.79 1.77 -5.35
N GLU A 229 -8.85 2.07 -4.06
CA GLU A 229 -8.17 1.31 -3.03
C GLU A 229 -9.16 0.33 -2.41
N ARG A 230 -8.85 -0.96 -2.45
CA ARG A 230 -9.71 -1.98 -1.86
C ARG A 230 -9.45 -2.09 -0.36
N GLY A 231 -10.52 -2.01 0.43
CA GLY A 231 -10.53 -2.25 1.86
C GLY A 231 -11.05 -3.64 2.24
N ALA A 232 -11.53 -3.77 3.47
CA ALA A 232 -12.01 -5.03 4.02
C ALA A 232 -13.38 -5.44 3.44
N PRO A 233 -13.67 -6.75 3.32
CA PRO A 233 -15.01 -7.20 2.95
C PRO A 233 -16.02 -6.82 4.04
N ILE A 234 -17.15 -6.24 3.63
CA ILE A 234 -18.25 -5.82 4.53
C ILE A 234 -19.54 -6.61 4.30
N GLY A 235 -19.65 -7.34 3.18
CA GLY A 235 -20.82 -8.15 2.92
C GLY A 235 -20.67 -9.04 1.69
N SER A 236 -21.57 -10.00 1.56
CA SER A 236 -21.71 -10.81 0.36
C SER A 236 -23.17 -11.17 0.11
N GLY A 237 -23.52 -11.40 -1.14
CA GLY A 237 -24.86 -11.81 -1.57
C GLY A 237 -24.81 -12.57 -2.89
N GLY A 238 -25.99 -12.95 -3.41
CA GLY A 238 -26.11 -13.76 -4.63
C GLY A 238 -25.39 -13.19 -5.85
N PHE A 239 -25.22 -11.86 -5.90
CA PHE A 239 -24.59 -11.15 -7.02
C PHE A 239 -23.12 -10.78 -6.79
N GLY A 240 -22.53 -11.04 -5.62
CA GLY A 240 -21.15 -10.62 -5.39
C GLY A 240 -20.72 -10.40 -3.94
N THR A 241 -19.55 -9.78 -3.78
CA THR A 241 -18.99 -9.35 -2.49
C THR A 241 -18.81 -7.84 -2.46
N VAL A 242 -19.13 -7.21 -1.34
CA VAL A 242 -18.94 -5.78 -1.12
C VAL A 242 -17.76 -5.60 -0.17
N HIS A 243 -16.84 -4.71 -0.54
CA HIS A 243 -15.69 -4.30 0.27
C HIS A 243 -15.83 -2.82 0.59
N THR A 244 -15.24 -2.35 1.70
CA THR A 244 -14.92 -0.93 1.80
C THR A 244 -13.85 -0.58 0.76
N GLY A 245 -13.68 0.70 0.49
CA GLY A 245 -12.58 1.19 -0.30
C GLY A 245 -12.47 2.69 -0.23
N THR A 246 -11.47 3.23 -0.92
CA THR A 246 -11.33 4.67 -1.09
C THR A 246 -11.15 5.00 -2.57
N TRP A 247 -11.71 6.12 -2.99
CA TRP A 247 -11.47 6.71 -4.31
C TRP A 247 -11.31 8.20 -4.15
N ASN A 248 -10.19 8.76 -4.60
CA ASN A 248 -9.87 10.18 -4.41
C ASN A 248 -10.11 10.65 -2.96
N ARG A 249 -9.61 9.87 -1.98
CA ARG A 249 -9.78 10.11 -0.53
C ARG A 249 -11.23 10.08 -0.01
N THR A 250 -12.17 9.65 -0.84
CA THR A 250 -13.56 9.47 -0.45
C THR A 250 -13.78 8.00 -0.14
N GLU A 251 -14.33 7.67 1.02
CA GLU A 251 -14.73 6.31 1.35
C GLU A 251 -15.88 5.85 0.44
N ILE A 252 -15.75 4.65 -0.11
CA ILE A 252 -16.71 4.05 -1.04
C ILE A 252 -16.99 2.59 -0.69
N ALA A 253 -18.10 2.07 -1.22
CA ALA A 253 -18.39 0.64 -1.22
C ALA A 253 -18.07 0.05 -2.60
N LEU A 254 -17.18 -0.94 -2.64
CA LEU A 254 -16.77 -1.63 -3.86
C LEU A 254 -17.50 -2.96 -3.98
N LYS A 255 -18.41 -3.07 -4.95
CA LYS A 255 -19.13 -4.32 -5.23
C LYS A 255 -18.46 -5.08 -6.38
N TYR A 256 -17.91 -6.25 -6.05
CA TYR A 256 -17.33 -7.18 -7.02
C TYR A 256 -18.41 -8.16 -7.46
N ILE A 257 -18.79 -8.08 -8.72
CA ILE A 257 -19.82 -8.95 -9.31
C ILE A 257 -19.18 -10.29 -9.68
N ARG A 258 -19.80 -11.40 -9.24
CA ARG A 258 -19.37 -12.75 -9.62
C ARG A 258 -20.02 -13.13 -10.95
N ASN A 259 -19.26 -13.66 -11.90
CA ASN A 259 -19.87 -14.34 -13.05
C ASN A 259 -20.22 -15.80 -12.70
N SER A 260 -21.07 -16.44 -13.52
CA SER A 260 -21.55 -17.81 -13.37
C SER A 260 -20.48 -18.92 -13.47
N ALA A 261 -19.26 -18.57 -13.89
CA ALA A 261 -18.07 -19.44 -13.94
C ALA A 261 -17.00 -19.10 -12.87
N GLY A 262 -17.25 -18.12 -11.98
CA GLY A 262 -16.25 -17.65 -11.02
C GLY A 262 -15.10 -16.82 -11.61
N VAL A 263 -15.20 -16.38 -12.86
CA VAL A 263 -14.22 -15.54 -13.57
C VAL A 263 -14.74 -14.09 -13.63
N VAL A 264 -13.84 -13.12 -13.75
CA VAL A 264 -14.20 -11.69 -13.93
C VAL A 264 -15.10 -11.54 -15.15
N VAL A 265 -16.21 -10.81 -15.01
CA VAL A 265 -17.22 -10.66 -16.08
C VAL A 265 -16.59 -9.95 -17.29
N ASP A 266 -16.81 -10.49 -18.49
CA ASP A 266 -16.53 -9.79 -19.74
C ASP A 266 -17.32 -8.48 -19.74
N THR A 267 -16.60 -7.35 -19.74
CA THR A 267 -17.18 -6.01 -19.69
C THR A 267 -18.24 -5.81 -20.75
N ASN A 268 -18.13 -6.46 -21.92
CA ASN A 268 -19.11 -6.33 -23.00
C ASN A 268 -20.44 -7.03 -22.67
N LEU A 269 -20.38 -8.14 -21.92
CA LEU A 269 -21.57 -8.90 -21.54
C LEU A 269 -22.30 -8.23 -20.38
N LEU A 270 -21.54 -7.63 -19.44
CA LEU A 270 -22.09 -6.75 -18.42
C LEU A 270 -22.67 -5.48 -19.04
N GLU A 271 -21.97 -4.85 -19.98
CA GLU A 271 -22.43 -3.65 -20.71
C GLU A 271 -23.71 -3.94 -21.51
N LYS A 272 -23.81 -5.13 -22.11
CA LYS A 272 -25.03 -5.59 -22.79
C LYS A 272 -26.16 -5.93 -21.83
N GLU A 273 -25.90 -6.64 -20.72
CA GLU A 273 -26.90 -6.90 -19.67
C GLU A 273 -27.39 -5.59 -19.04
N ILE A 274 -26.51 -4.60 -18.89
CA ILE A 274 -26.81 -3.27 -18.36
C ILE A 274 -27.59 -2.45 -19.38
N GLN A 275 -27.21 -2.46 -20.66
CA GLN A 275 -27.96 -1.82 -21.74
C GLN A 275 -29.35 -2.46 -21.92
N GLU A 276 -29.46 -3.78 -21.74
CA GLU A 276 -30.74 -4.51 -21.81
C GLU A 276 -31.60 -4.32 -20.55
N SER A 277 -30.98 -4.07 -19.39
CA SER A 277 -31.68 -3.88 -18.11
C SER A 277 -32.05 -2.43 -17.81
N LEU A 278 -31.45 -1.44 -18.46
CA LEU A 278 -31.62 -0.03 -18.07
C LEU A 278 -31.57 0.95 -19.25
N SER A 279 -32.70 1.62 -19.44
CA SER A 279 -32.84 3.02 -19.85
C SER A 279 -32.09 4.02 -18.94
N SER A 280 -31.03 3.64 -18.23
CA SER A 280 -30.28 4.47 -17.26
C SER A 280 -28.95 3.82 -16.81
N ALA A 281 -27.82 4.34 -17.31
CA ALA A 281 -26.43 4.34 -16.81
C ALA A 281 -25.93 3.34 -15.72
N ILE A 282 -24.69 2.87 -15.90
CA ILE A 282 -23.88 2.24 -14.84
C ILE A 282 -23.48 3.29 -13.82
N TYR A 283 -23.93 3.10 -12.58
CA TYR A 283 -23.50 3.88 -11.43
C TYR A 283 -22.43 3.13 -10.64
N ILE A 284 -21.38 3.85 -10.29
CA ILE A 284 -20.61 3.58 -9.10
C ILE A 284 -21.44 4.16 -7.97
N TYR A 285 -22.01 3.30 -7.12
CA TYR A 285 -22.70 3.74 -5.92
C TYR A 285 -21.66 4.28 -4.94
N ILE A 286 -21.35 5.58 -5.06
CA ILE A 286 -20.75 6.36 -3.99
C ILE A 286 -21.89 6.73 -3.04
N THR A 287 -22.36 5.77 -2.27
CA THR A 287 -23.20 6.11 -1.12
C THR A 287 -22.27 6.61 -0.04
N SER A 288 -22.24 7.93 0.17
CA SER A 288 -21.75 8.50 1.44
C SER A 288 -22.47 7.78 2.59
N PRO A 289 -21.79 7.40 3.68
CA PRO A 289 -22.41 6.71 4.79
C PRO A 289 -23.31 7.69 5.56
N LYS A 290 -24.55 7.85 5.09
CA LYS A 290 -25.68 8.14 5.98
C LYS A 290 -26.45 6.84 6.14
N ILE A 291 -26.00 6.08 7.14
CA ILE A 291 -26.71 4.93 7.68
C ILE A 291 -28.05 5.47 8.20
N TYR A 292 -29.14 5.17 7.50
CA TYR A 292 -30.47 5.22 8.08
C TYR A 292 -30.80 3.79 8.54
N PHE A 293 -30.97 3.64 9.85
CA PHE A 293 -31.57 2.46 10.46
C PHE A 293 -33.05 2.36 10.07
#